data_AF-I1A6R8-F1
#
_entry.id   AF-I1A6R8-F1
#
_cell.length_a   1.000
_cell.length_b   1.000
_cell.length_c   1.000
_cell.angle_alpha   90.00
_cell.angle_beta   90.00
_cell.angle_gamma   90.00
#
_symmetry.space_group_name_H-M   'P 1'
#
loop_
_entity.id
_entity.type
_entity.pdbx_description
1 polymer ?
#
loop_
_entity_poly.entity_id
_entity_poly.type
_entity_poly.pdbx_seq_one_letter_code
_entity_poly.pdbx_strand_id
1 'polypeptide(L)'
;MERNKIEYVEKKFPFRKVKHVRYQTRGVEDMLMPKHNEKILATLRNVDITYGSGMKSFRAVTDLNLNIYEGEVLGLVGESGSGKSTIGKTLVGLVPYSFGEIKLLDKVLPKKMSRGLKFGKSLKEYKAIENFLVNKVQMIFQDPANSLNPHANVESVVSEGLMNTKNAKEIWLYNFDQNVLNDILNKINESELSEESLNEYVDKLNKNIAINSDIAYNALYIEFFNYLKELNLLEIKELLENYKIERDKMQSLTEKDARKLLVRDILISVGLDESVLRRYPLEFSGGQQQRIGISRAVVLRPQLLVADEPISALDVSIQAQVVNIFNELKEKFNLTILFIAHDLRMVEYISDRIAVMNKGRLLEVGKTEEIMNHSLHPYTKSLLDAVPSIKGKKGSLIGYVYDVRMHNYTSDNQPEWIKINDDHYVLGTQQEINDWKNGKY
;
A
#
# COMPACT_ATOMS: atom_id res chain seq x y z
N MET A 1 13.31 -18.54 29.41
CA MET A 1 11.96 -18.38 28.82
C MET A 1 12.01 -18.85 27.37
N GLU A 2 11.23 -19.89 27.07
CA GLU A 2 11.22 -20.60 25.79
C GLU A 2 10.76 -19.70 24.65
N ARG A 3 11.45 -19.73 23.50
CA ARG A 3 10.98 -19.04 22.28
C ARG A 3 9.83 -19.85 21.68
N ASN A 4 8.75 -19.18 21.29
CA ASN A 4 7.65 -19.81 20.57
C ASN A 4 8.19 -20.53 19.32
N LYS A 5 7.91 -21.84 19.23
CA LYS A 5 8.31 -22.69 18.10
C LYS A 5 7.23 -22.63 17.03
N ILE A 6 7.60 -22.16 15.86
CA ILE A 6 6.79 -22.25 14.65
C ILE A 6 7.25 -23.49 13.90
N GLU A 7 6.41 -24.52 13.90
CA GLU A 7 6.67 -25.74 13.14
C GLU A 7 5.96 -25.67 11.79
N TYR A 8 6.66 -26.02 10.72
CA TYR A 8 6.02 -26.16 9.42
C TYR A 8 6.56 -27.35 8.65
N VAL A 9 5.71 -27.90 7.80
CA VAL A 9 6.03 -29.08 7.00
C VAL A 9 6.16 -28.69 5.54
N GLU A 10 7.38 -28.74 4.99
CA GLU A 10 7.63 -28.56 3.57
C GLU A 10 7.46 -29.91 2.85
N LYS A 11 6.54 -29.98 1.88
CA LYS A 11 6.45 -31.13 0.96
C LYS A 11 7.50 -30.95 -0.15
N LYS A 12 8.64 -31.63 -0.04
CA LYS A 12 9.70 -31.55 -1.07
C LYS A 12 9.46 -32.48 -2.26
N PHE A 13 8.77 -33.61 -2.05
CA PHE A 13 8.45 -34.63 -3.07
C PHE A 13 7.10 -35.28 -2.72
N PRO A 14 6.40 -35.98 -3.66
CA PRO A 14 5.08 -36.57 -3.42
C PRO A 14 4.97 -37.43 -2.15
N PHE A 15 6.08 -37.96 -1.64
CA PHE A 15 6.11 -38.80 -0.43
C PHE A 15 7.05 -38.32 0.68
N ARG A 16 7.76 -37.19 0.53
CA ARG A 16 8.72 -36.70 1.55
C ARG A 16 8.30 -35.35 2.13
N LYS A 17 7.90 -35.38 3.40
CA LYS A 17 7.60 -34.23 4.24
C LYS A 17 8.83 -33.93 5.09
N VAL A 18 9.38 -32.71 5.00
CA VAL A 18 10.44 -32.25 5.89
C VAL A 18 9.82 -31.28 6.89
N LYS A 19 9.94 -31.60 8.18
CA LYS A 19 9.50 -30.71 9.26
C LYS A 19 10.62 -29.72 9.54
N HIS A 20 10.34 -28.45 9.35
CA HIS A 20 11.21 -27.34 9.69
C HIS A 20 10.67 -26.69 10.96
N VAL A 21 11.53 -26.46 11.95
CA VAL A 21 11.19 -25.73 13.17
C VAL A 21 11.91 -24.41 13.12
N ARG A 22 11.16 -23.31 13.21
CA ARG A 22 11.67 -21.95 13.30
C ARG A 22 11.29 -21.38 14.65
N TYR A 23 12.22 -20.71 15.32
CA TYR A 23 11.89 -19.94 16.50
C TYR A 23 11.40 -18.56 16.08
N GLN A 24 10.29 -18.13 16.65
CA GLN A 24 9.80 -16.76 16.47
C GLN A 24 10.80 -15.80 17.12
N THR A 25 11.14 -14.73 16.39
CA THR A 25 11.94 -13.64 16.93
C THR A 25 11.17 -12.99 18.09
N ARG A 26 11.84 -12.77 19.23
CA ARG A 26 11.21 -12.18 20.41
C ARG A 26 10.79 -10.73 20.11
N GLY A 27 9.74 -10.26 20.80
CA GLY A 27 9.19 -8.91 20.61
C GLY A 27 8.34 -8.70 19.34
N VAL A 28 8.28 -9.69 18.43
CA VAL A 28 7.46 -9.59 17.20
C VAL A 28 5.98 -9.34 17.51
N GLU A 29 5.43 -10.00 18.54
CA GLU A 29 4.02 -9.85 18.90
C GLU A 29 3.70 -8.42 19.37
N ASP A 30 4.56 -7.82 20.20
CA ASP A 30 4.39 -6.45 20.66
C ASP A 30 4.57 -5.43 19.51
N MET A 31 5.56 -5.65 18.64
CA MET A 31 5.77 -4.83 17.44
C MET A 31 4.58 -4.86 16.48
N LEU A 32 3.87 -5.99 16.38
CA LEU A 32 2.73 -6.16 15.48
C LEU A 32 1.38 -5.83 16.12
N MET A 33 1.36 -5.49 17.41
CA MET A 33 0.13 -5.16 18.12
C MET A 33 -0.37 -3.79 17.65
N PRO A 34 -1.59 -3.68 17.08
CA PRO A 34 -2.18 -2.38 16.75
C PRO A 34 -2.26 -1.52 18.01
N LYS A 35 -1.75 -0.29 17.94
CA LYS A 35 -1.70 0.61 19.11
C LYS A 35 -2.95 1.50 19.23
N HIS A 36 -3.65 1.70 18.13
CA HIS A 36 -4.88 2.49 18.05
C HIS A 36 -6.03 1.68 17.40
N ASN A 37 -7.11 2.35 16.97
CA ASN A 37 -8.23 1.76 16.22
C ASN A 37 -7.88 1.44 14.75
N GLU A 38 -6.60 1.23 14.44
CA GLU A 38 -6.12 0.97 13.09
C GLU A 38 -6.60 -0.39 12.60
N LYS A 39 -7.33 -0.37 11.48
CA LYS A 39 -7.78 -1.60 10.84
C LYS A 39 -6.65 -2.17 9.98
N ILE A 40 -6.28 -3.42 10.22
CA ILE A 40 -5.23 -4.08 9.43
C ILE A 40 -5.76 -4.44 8.05
N LEU A 41 -5.08 -3.97 7.01
CA LEU A 41 -5.35 -4.31 5.62
C LEU A 41 -4.50 -5.49 5.14
N ALA A 42 -3.22 -5.55 5.51
CA ALA A 42 -2.32 -6.65 5.16
C ALA A 42 -1.51 -7.14 6.36
N THR A 43 -1.33 -8.46 6.47
CA THR A 43 -0.43 -9.07 7.44
C THR A 43 0.58 -9.98 6.75
N LEU A 44 1.84 -9.82 7.09
CA LEU A 44 2.92 -10.72 6.73
C LEU A 44 3.45 -11.34 8.03
N ARG A 45 3.50 -12.67 8.09
CA ARG A 45 3.95 -13.42 9.27
C ARG A 45 5.02 -14.43 8.88
N ASN A 46 6.23 -14.21 9.40
CA ASN A 46 7.43 -15.01 9.17
C ASN A 46 7.69 -15.31 7.69
N VAL A 47 7.49 -14.31 6.84
CA VAL A 47 7.57 -14.49 5.39
C VAL A 47 9.03 -14.61 4.95
N ASP A 48 9.36 -15.69 4.25
CA ASP A 48 10.62 -15.80 3.50
C ASP A 48 10.31 -15.82 1.99
N ILE A 49 11.17 -15.19 1.20
CA ILE A 49 11.07 -15.16 -0.26
C ILE A 49 12.40 -15.63 -0.84
N THR A 50 12.33 -16.69 -1.64
CA THR A 50 13.50 -17.35 -2.22
C THR A 50 13.38 -17.41 -3.73
N TYR A 51 14.39 -16.88 -4.44
CA TYR A 51 14.52 -17.01 -5.88
C TYR A 51 15.34 -18.25 -6.26
N GLY A 52 15.07 -18.78 -7.45
CA GLY A 52 15.77 -19.94 -7.99
C GLY A 52 15.40 -21.25 -7.29
N SER A 53 16.14 -22.31 -7.63
CA SER A 53 15.95 -23.65 -7.08
C SER A 53 17.30 -24.36 -6.93
N GLY A 54 17.34 -25.35 -6.03
CA GLY A 54 18.55 -26.15 -5.78
C GLY A 54 19.73 -25.30 -5.28
N MET A 55 20.93 -25.63 -5.77
CA MET A 55 22.20 -25.00 -5.34
C MET A 55 22.31 -23.52 -5.71
N LYS A 56 21.51 -23.04 -6.68
CA LYS A 56 21.49 -21.62 -7.10
C LYS A 56 20.37 -20.82 -6.43
N SER A 57 19.78 -21.34 -5.36
CA SER A 57 18.72 -20.62 -4.65
C SER A 57 19.29 -19.44 -3.85
N PHE A 58 18.59 -18.32 -3.90
CA PHE A 58 18.94 -17.09 -3.19
C PHE A 58 17.76 -16.63 -2.34
N ARG A 59 17.97 -16.46 -1.04
CA ARG A 59 16.94 -15.96 -0.13
C ARG A 59 16.98 -14.43 -0.13
N ALA A 60 16.03 -13.80 -0.83
CA ALA A 60 15.94 -12.36 -0.94
C ALA A 60 15.29 -11.71 0.29
N VAL A 61 14.37 -12.41 0.96
CA VAL A 61 13.70 -11.91 2.17
C VAL A 61 13.64 -13.02 3.22
N THR A 62 13.91 -12.66 4.47
CA THR A 62 13.98 -13.57 5.61
C THR A 62 13.26 -12.99 6.82
N ASP A 63 12.38 -13.78 7.43
CA ASP A 63 11.63 -13.42 8.65
C ASP A 63 10.79 -12.15 8.58
N LEU A 64 10.19 -11.87 7.44
CA LEU A 64 9.40 -10.66 7.30
C LEU A 64 8.12 -10.77 8.13
N ASN A 65 7.99 -9.87 9.10
CA ASN A 65 6.84 -9.72 9.97
C ASN A 65 6.41 -8.25 9.90
N LEU A 66 5.23 -7.98 9.37
CA LEU A 66 4.78 -6.62 9.09
C LEU A 66 3.25 -6.53 9.02
N ASN A 67 2.71 -5.40 9.46
CA ASN A 67 1.32 -5.01 9.22
C ASN A 67 1.30 -3.79 8.30
N ILE A 68 0.31 -3.77 7.41
CA ILE A 68 -0.11 -2.58 6.68
C ILE A 68 -1.55 -2.28 7.11
N TYR A 69 -1.81 -1.07 7.58
CA TYR A 69 -3.08 -0.56 8.07
C TYR A 69 -3.86 0.18 6.96
N GLU A 70 -5.18 0.16 7.04
CA GLU A 70 -6.05 0.82 6.07
C GLU A 70 -5.89 2.34 6.12
N GLY A 71 -5.73 2.97 4.96
CA GLY A 71 -5.53 4.41 4.79
C GLY A 71 -4.10 4.90 5.05
N GLU A 72 -3.19 4.04 5.51
CA GLU A 72 -1.81 4.44 5.77
C GLU A 72 -0.95 4.43 4.51
N VAL A 73 0.09 5.27 4.53
CA VAL A 73 1.26 5.14 3.68
C VAL A 73 2.40 4.56 4.49
N LEU A 74 2.75 3.30 4.19
CA LEU A 74 3.90 2.64 4.77
C LEU A 74 5.10 2.78 3.84
N GLY A 75 6.10 3.54 4.28
CA GLY A 75 7.39 3.67 3.62
C GLY A 75 8.27 2.45 3.87
N LEU A 76 8.71 1.76 2.82
CA LEU A 76 9.68 0.67 2.91
C LEU A 76 11.01 1.12 2.31
N VAL A 77 12.03 1.27 3.15
CA VAL A 77 13.28 1.97 2.78
C VAL A 77 14.52 1.12 2.96
N GLY A 78 15.52 1.34 2.11
CA GLY A 78 16.83 0.71 2.18
C GLY A 78 17.57 0.76 0.85
N GLU A 79 18.83 0.35 0.85
CA GLU A 79 19.67 0.31 -0.35
C GLU A 79 19.11 -0.61 -1.46
N SER A 80 19.63 -0.44 -2.67
CA SER A 80 19.33 -1.34 -3.79
C SER A 80 19.67 -2.79 -3.43
N GLY A 81 18.79 -3.72 -3.79
CA GLY A 81 18.97 -5.15 -3.47
C GLY A 81 18.63 -5.55 -2.04
N SER A 82 18.11 -4.66 -1.19
CA SER A 82 17.72 -5.02 0.18
C SER A 82 16.47 -5.91 0.29
N GLY A 83 15.70 -6.08 -0.80
CA GLY A 83 14.53 -6.97 -0.87
C GLY A 83 13.17 -6.27 -0.97
N LYS A 84 13.13 -4.93 -1.04
CA LYS A 84 11.90 -4.12 -1.04
C LYS A 84 10.96 -4.43 -2.23
N SER A 85 11.48 -4.34 -3.46
CA SER A 85 10.74 -4.67 -4.68
C SER A 85 10.28 -6.13 -4.70
N THR A 86 11.01 -7.03 -4.06
CA THR A 86 10.60 -8.44 -3.90
C THR A 86 9.36 -8.55 -3.02
N ILE A 87 9.28 -7.81 -1.91
CA ILE A 87 8.09 -7.75 -1.05
C ILE A 87 6.89 -7.22 -1.83
N GLY A 88 7.07 -6.08 -2.52
CA GLY A 88 6.02 -5.48 -3.35
C GLY A 88 5.47 -6.44 -4.40
N LYS A 89 6.36 -7.09 -5.17
CA LYS A 89 5.99 -8.09 -6.19
C LYS A 89 5.31 -9.32 -5.59
N THR A 90 5.64 -9.70 -4.36
CA THR A 90 4.97 -10.80 -3.68
C THR A 90 3.54 -10.45 -3.25
N LEU A 91 3.30 -9.22 -2.77
CA LEU A 91 1.96 -8.76 -2.39
C LEU A 91 0.99 -8.73 -3.57
N VAL A 92 1.47 -8.38 -4.77
CA VAL A 92 0.66 -8.40 -6.00
C VAL A 92 0.61 -9.78 -6.68
N GLY A 93 1.22 -10.80 -6.08
CA GLY A 93 1.18 -12.19 -6.56
C GLY A 93 2.13 -12.51 -7.73
N LEU A 94 3.07 -11.62 -8.07
CA LEU A 94 4.05 -11.83 -9.14
C LEU A 94 5.24 -12.70 -8.70
N VAL A 95 5.60 -12.66 -7.42
CA VAL A 95 6.72 -13.44 -6.85
C VAL A 95 6.21 -14.35 -5.74
N PRO A 96 6.42 -15.68 -5.81
CA PRO A 96 5.99 -16.61 -4.76
C PRO A 96 6.83 -16.45 -3.49
N TYR A 97 6.21 -16.68 -2.34
CA TYR A 97 6.91 -16.75 -1.05
C TYR A 97 7.12 -18.22 -0.65
N SER A 98 8.23 -18.52 0.01
CA SER A 98 8.66 -19.88 0.36
C SER A 98 8.21 -20.30 1.75
N PHE A 99 8.13 -19.36 2.69
CA PHE A 99 7.73 -19.61 4.08
C PHE A 99 6.84 -18.49 4.64
N GLY A 100 6.13 -18.77 5.74
CA GLY A 100 5.21 -17.83 6.38
C GLY A 100 3.79 -17.85 5.80
N GLU A 101 3.06 -16.78 6.11
CA GLU A 101 1.71 -16.48 5.64
C GLU A 101 1.60 -14.99 5.24
N ILE A 102 0.89 -14.73 4.15
CA ILE A 102 0.48 -13.39 3.73
C ILE A 102 -1.04 -13.38 3.66
N LYS A 103 -1.67 -12.46 4.38
CA LYS A 103 -3.10 -12.20 4.31
C LYS A 103 -3.33 -10.77 3.85
N LEU A 104 -4.20 -10.61 2.86
CA LEU A 104 -4.69 -9.33 2.37
C LEU A 104 -6.20 -9.30 2.60
N LEU A 105 -6.68 -8.30 3.34
CA LEU A 105 -8.08 -8.16 3.73
C LEU A 105 -8.56 -9.45 4.42
N ASP A 106 -9.55 -10.13 3.83
CA ASP A 106 -10.11 -11.40 4.29
C ASP A 106 -9.41 -12.64 3.72
N LYS A 107 -8.44 -12.49 2.81
CA LYS A 107 -7.88 -13.59 2.01
C LYS A 107 -6.43 -13.89 2.33
N VAL A 108 -6.14 -15.17 2.57
CA VAL A 108 -4.77 -15.68 2.63
C VAL A 108 -4.27 -15.95 1.21
N LEU A 109 -3.13 -15.36 0.85
CA LEU A 109 -2.53 -15.57 -0.46
C LEU A 109 -1.88 -16.95 -0.55
N PRO A 110 -2.01 -17.67 -1.69
CA PRO A 110 -1.32 -18.93 -1.88
C PRO A 110 0.19 -18.71 -2.02
N LYS A 111 1.00 -19.64 -1.50
CA LYS A 111 2.48 -19.58 -1.61
C LYS A 111 2.97 -19.50 -3.06
N LYS A 112 2.23 -20.11 -3.99
CA LYS A 112 2.56 -20.13 -5.42
C LYS A 112 1.33 -19.84 -6.27
N MET A 113 1.38 -18.75 -7.03
CA MET A 113 0.47 -18.47 -8.13
C MET A 113 0.98 -19.17 -9.40
N SER A 114 0.78 -20.50 -9.51
CA SER A 114 1.17 -21.23 -10.73
C SER A 114 0.11 -21.13 -11.82
N ARG A 115 0.52 -20.77 -13.05
CA ARG A 115 -0.27 -20.82 -14.29
C ARG A 115 -0.26 -22.21 -14.98
N GLY A 116 0.15 -23.27 -14.29
CA GLY A 116 0.12 -24.63 -14.85
C GLY A 116 -1.31 -25.10 -15.18
N LEU A 117 -1.45 -26.24 -15.87
CA LEU A 117 -2.76 -26.84 -16.14
C LEU A 117 -3.51 -27.10 -14.82
N LYS A 118 -4.59 -26.35 -14.60
CA LYS A 118 -5.50 -26.50 -13.46
C LYS A 118 -6.87 -26.92 -13.97
N PHE A 119 -7.51 -27.84 -13.27
CA PHE A 119 -8.84 -28.32 -13.59
C PHE A 119 -9.78 -28.23 -12.39
N GLY A 120 -11.08 -28.10 -12.66
CA GLY A 120 -12.13 -28.10 -11.65
C GLY A 120 -11.94 -27.04 -10.56
N LYS A 121 -12.01 -27.47 -9.29
CA LYS A 121 -11.97 -26.60 -8.11
C LYS A 121 -10.70 -25.73 -8.02
N SER A 122 -9.54 -26.29 -8.38
CA SER A 122 -8.25 -25.59 -8.35
C SER A 122 -8.19 -24.40 -9.32
N LEU A 123 -8.82 -24.53 -10.50
CA LEU A 123 -8.90 -23.43 -11.46
C LEU A 123 -9.84 -22.33 -10.96
N LYS A 124 -10.97 -22.70 -10.35
CA LYS A 124 -11.93 -21.75 -9.78
C LYS A 124 -11.30 -20.94 -8.64
N GLU A 125 -10.59 -21.59 -7.72
CA GLU A 125 -9.88 -20.92 -6.62
C GLU A 125 -8.78 -19.98 -7.13
N TYR A 126 -8.01 -20.42 -8.12
CA TYR A 126 -7.00 -19.55 -8.75
C TYR A 126 -7.62 -18.30 -9.37
N LYS A 127 -8.68 -18.46 -10.17
CA LYS A 127 -9.38 -17.32 -10.79
C LYS A 127 -9.98 -16.38 -9.74
N ALA A 128 -10.49 -16.92 -8.62
CA ALA A 128 -11.03 -16.10 -7.54
C ALA A 128 -9.94 -15.23 -6.89
N ILE A 129 -8.75 -15.79 -6.64
CA ILE A 129 -7.60 -15.07 -6.08
C ILE A 129 -7.04 -14.06 -7.09
N GLU A 130 -6.92 -14.46 -8.37
CA GLU A 130 -6.49 -13.58 -9.46
C GLU A 130 -7.43 -12.38 -9.60
N ASN A 131 -8.74 -12.61 -9.68
CA ASN A 131 -9.73 -11.54 -9.73
C ASN A 131 -9.68 -10.65 -8.48
N PHE A 132 -9.48 -11.23 -7.29
CA PHE A 132 -9.32 -10.46 -6.06
C PHE A 132 -8.09 -9.54 -6.14
N LEU A 133 -6.93 -10.07 -6.52
CA LEU A 133 -5.70 -9.30 -6.64
C LEU A 133 -5.85 -8.18 -7.67
N VAL A 134 -6.35 -8.49 -8.87
CA VAL A 134 -6.56 -7.49 -9.94
C VAL A 134 -7.47 -6.34 -9.49
N ASN A 135 -8.47 -6.58 -8.65
CA ASN A 135 -9.38 -5.51 -8.21
C ASN A 135 -8.90 -4.79 -6.94
N LYS A 136 -8.18 -5.46 -6.05
CA LYS A 136 -7.87 -4.93 -4.71
C LYS A 136 -6.43 -4.48 -4.53
N VAL A 137 -5.52 -4.94 -5.37
CA VAL A 137 -4.09 -4.66 -5.24
C VAL A 137 -3.52 -4.25 -6.59
N GLN A 138 -2.90 -3.07 -6.65
CA GLN A 138 -2.27 -2.57 -7.86
C GLN A 138 -0.82 -2.21 -7.60
N MET A 139 -0.02 -2.16 -8.67
CA MET A 139 1.40 -1.86 -8.58
C MET A 139 1.79 -0.78 -9.59
N ILE A 140 2.60 0.16 -9.14
CA ILE A 140 3.36 1.07 -9.99
C ILE A 140 4.80 0.55 -10.01
N PHE A 141 5.30 0.31 -11.21
CA PHE A 141 6.66 -0.20 -11.41
C PHE A 141 7.67 0.95 -11.45
N GLN A 142 8.92 0.64 -11.10
CA GLN A 142 10.06 1.56 -11.06
C GLN A 142 10.31 2.29 -12.39
N ASP A 143 10.02 1.65 -13.52
CA ASP A 143 10.19 2.22 -14.85
C ASP A 143 8.83 2.29 -15.58
N PRO A 144 8.23 3.48 -15.66
CA PRO A 144 6.98 3.70 -16.38
C PRO A 144 7.10 3.32 -17.84
N ALA A 145 8.19 3.69 -18.53
CA ALA A 145 8.33 3.51 -19.97
C ALA A 145 8.27 2.03 -20.34
N ASN A 146 8.89 1.17 -19.53
CA ASN A 146 8.87 -0.28 -19.71
C ASN A 146 7.54 -0.94 -19.29
N SER A 147 6.73 -0.27 -18.48
CA SER A 147 5.46 -0.81 -17.98
C SER A 147 4.24 -0.46 -18.84
N LEU A 148 4.35 0.59 -19.68
CA LEU A 148 3.27 1.06 -20.55
C LEU A 148 3.43 0.47 -21.96
N ASN A 149 2.32 0.09 -22.59
CA ASN A 149 2.35 -0.44 -23.95
C ASN A 149 2.60 0.71 -24.96
N PRO A 150 3.73 0.75 -25.69
CA PRO A 150 4.05 1.85 -26.60
C PRO A 150 3.16 1.88 -27.84
N HIS A 151 2.45 0.79 -28.14
CA HIS A 151 1.56 0.67 -29.29
C HIS A 151 0.08 0.97 -28.95
N ALA A 152 -0.21 1.33 -27.71
CA ALA A 152 -1.55 1.71 -27.25
C ALA A 152 -1.57 3.19 -26.86
N ASN A 153 -2.65 3.90 -27.19
CA ASN A 153 -2.83 5.28 -26.75
C ASN A 153 -3.12 5.37 -25.25
N VAL A 154 -2.99 6.56 -24.67
CA VAL A 154 -3.19 6.80 -23.23
C VAL A 154 -4.56 6.31 -22.75
N GLU A 155 -5.64 6.57 -23.52
CA GLU A 155 -6.98 6.08 -23.17
C GLU A 155 -7.00 4.55 -22.99
N SER A 156 -6.37 3.82 -23.92
CA SER A 156 -6.31 2.36 -23.89
C SER A 156 -5.43 1.84 -22.76
N VAL A 157 -4.29 2.48 -22.52
CA VAL A 157 -3.34 2.09 -21.47
C VAL A 157 -3.95 2.28 -20.08
N VAL A 158 -4.59 3.42 -19.82
CA VAL A 158 -5.23 3.70 -18.53
C VAL A 158 -6.46 2.81 -18.34
N SER A 159 -7.23 2.57 -19.41
CA SER A 159 -8.46 1.79 -19.33
C SER A 159 -8.28 0.26 -19.37
N GLU A 160 -7.06 -0.25 -19.57
CA GLU A 160 -6.75 -1.67 -19.70
C GLU A 160 -7.33 -2.50 -18.53
N GLY A 161 -7.10 -2.04 -17.30
CA GLY A 161 -7.63 -2.68 -16.10
C GLY A 161 -9.16 -2.77 -16.12
N LEU A 162 -9.82 -1.64 -16.40
CA LEU A 162 -11.28 -1.53 -16.47
C LEU A 162 -11.88 -2.42 -17.58
N MET A 163 -11.17 -2.58 -18.70
CA MET A 163 -11.60 -3.47 -19.79
C MET A 163 -11.57 -4.94 -19.38
N ASN A 164 -10.58 -5.32 -18.56
CA ASN A 164 -10.42 -6.69 -18.07
C ASN A 164 -11.44 -7.05 -16.99
N THR A 165 -11.72 -6.11 -16.07
CA THR A 165 -12.62 -6.33 -14.93
C THR A 165 -14.09 -6.08 -15.25
N LYS A 166 -14.38 -5.19 -16.20
CA LYS A 166 -15.76 -4.79 -16.61
C LYS A 166 -16.60 -4.26 -15.44
N ASN A 167 -15.99 -3.44 -14.58
CA ASN A 167 -16.60 -2.81 -13.41
C ASN A 167 -16.50 -1.27 -13.43
N ALA A 168 -16.27 -0.66 -14.58
CA ALA A 168 -16.15 0.79 -14.72
C ALA A 168 -17.43 1.52 -14.29
N LYS A 169 -18.61 0.99 -14.65
CA LYS A 169 -19.87 1.56 -14.20
C LYS A 169 -20.01 1.53 -12.67
N GLU A 170 -19.68 0.41 -12.05
CA GLU A 170 -19.75 0.26 -10.59
C GLU A 170 -18.82 1.25 -9.89
N ILE A 171 -17.58 1.38 -10.36
CA ILE A 171 -16.60 2.35 -9.83
C ILE A 171 -17.09 3.79 -10.01
N TRP A 172 -17.66 4.12 -11.17
CA TRP A 172 -18.20 5.45 -11.44
C TRP A 172 -19.31 5.83 -10.46
N LEU A 173 -20.25 4.92 -10.27
CA LEU A 173 -21.38 5.09 -9.37
C LEU A 173 -20.94 5.21 -7.91
N TYR A 174 -19.99 4.38 -7.49
CA TYR A 174 -19.38 4.49 -6.17
C TYR A 174 -18.75 5.88 -5.94
N ASN A 175 -17.96 6.38 -6.90
CA ASN A 175 -17.35 7.71 -6.76
C ASN A 175 -18.41 8.81 -6.69
N PHE A 176 -19.49 8.70 -7.48
CA PHE A 176 -20.59 9.64 -7.43
C PHE A 176 -21.25 9.63 -6.04
N ASP A 177 -21.60 8.46 -5.52
CA ASP A 177 -22.28 8.32 -4.22
C ASP A 177 -21.39 8.81 -3.05
N GLN A 178 -20.07 8.57 -3.12
CA GLN A 178 -19.11 9.11 -2.17
C GLN A 178 -19.00 10.65 -2.23
N ASN A 179 -18.98 11.23 -3.43
CA ASN A 179 -18.96 12.68 -3.57
C ASN A 179 -20.23 13.33 -3.03
N VAL A 180 -21.40 12.73 -3.29
CA VAL A 180 -22.69 13.18 -2.75
C VAL A 180 -22.68 13.15 -1.22
N LEU A 181 -22.21 12.06 -0.62
CA LEU A 181 -22.11 11.96 0.83
C LEU A 181 -21.19 13.04 1.41
N ASN A 182 -20.01 13.22 0.83
CA ASN A 182 -19.06 14.24 1.30
C ASN A 182 -19.62 15.66 1.19
N ASP A 183 -20.30 15.99 0.08
CA ASP A 183 -20.92 17.31 -0.10
C ASP A 183 -22.02 17.56 0.93
N ILE A 184 -22.87 16.56 1.19
CA ILE A 184 -23.91 16.66 2.21
C ILE A 184 -23.30 16.83 3.61
N LEU A 185 -22.26 16.06 3.95
CA LEU A 185 -21.62 16.17 5.27
C LEU A 185 -20.94 17.53 5.49
N ASN A 186 -20.30 18.07 4.45
CA ASN A 186 -19.73 19.42 4.52
C ASN A 186 -20.82 20.46 4.80
N LYS A 187 -22.00 20.33 4.18
CA LYS A 187 -23.13 21.23 4.43
C LYS A 187 -23.77 21.04 5.81
N ILE A 188 -23.80 19.82 6.34
CA ILE A 188 -24.27 19.55 7.71
C ILE A 188 -23.32 20.15 8.75
N ASN A 189 -22.01 20.03 8.56
CA ASN A 189 -21.02 20.57 9.49
C ASN A 189 -21.09 22.10 9.60
N GLU A 190 -21.48 22.79 8.52
CA GLU A 190 -21.74 24.24 8.54
C GLU A 190 -22.99 24.62 9.40
N SER A 191 -23.81 23.66 9.83
CA SER A 191 -25.13 23.87 10.45
C SER A 191 -25.26 23.52 11.96
N GLU A 192 -24.15 23.34 12.70
CA GLU A 192 -24.08 23.16 14.17
C GLU A 192 -24.80 21.91 14.78
N LEU A 193 -24.90 20.79 14.07
CA LEU A 193 -25.43 19.52 14.62
C LEU A 193 -24.38 18.78 15.48
N SER A 194 -24.80 18.22 16.62
CA SER A 194 -23.94 17.50 17.57
C SER A 194 -23.25 16.29 16.94
N GLU A 195 -21.91 16.27 16.99
CA GLU A 195 -21.02 15.36 16.23
C GLU A 195 -21.16 13.86 16.56
N GLU A 196 -21.55 13.46 17.78
CA GLU A 196 -21.42 12.06 18.23
C GLU A 196 -22.40 11.08 17.55
N SER A 197 -23.66 11.44 17.30
CA SER A 197 -24.64 10.52 16.68
C SER A 197 -24.53 10.44 15.15
N LEU A 198 -23.98 11.47 14.51
CA LEU A 198 -23.80 11.55 13.07
C LEU A 198 -22.64 10.65 12.60
N ASN A 199 -21.55 10.61 13.36
CA ASN A 199 -20.35 9.84 13.00
C ASN A 199 -20.62 8.33 12.88
N GLU A 200 -21.36 7.73 13.82
CA GLU A 200 -21.70 6.30 13.75
C GLU A 200 -22.60 5.97 12.55
N TYR A 201 -23.52 6.88 12.21
CA TYR A 201 -24.38 6.74 11.04
C TYR A 201 -23.60 6.89 9.72
N VAL A 202 -22.68 7.86 9.66
CA VAL A 202 -21.80 8.08 8.51
C VAL A 202 -20.89 6.87 8.27
N ASP A 203 -20.35 6.28 9.33
CA ASP A 203 -19.57 5.04 9.22
C ASP A 203 -20.39 3.89 8.64
N LYS A 204 -21.67 3.78 9.04
CA LYS A 204 -22.59 2.80 8.48
C LYS A 204 -22.89 3.08 7.00
N LEU A 205 -23.10 4.35 6.63
CA LEU A 205 -23.31 4.76 5.25
C LEU A 205 -22.10 4.44 4.36
N ASN A 206 -20.89 4.80 4.80
CA ASN A 206 -19.66 4.51 4.07
C ASN A 206 -19.48 3.00 3.84
N LYS A 207 -19.76 2.18 4.87
CA LYS A 207 -19.75 0.72 4.73
C LYS A 207 -20.76 0.24 3.70
N ASN A 208 -21.98 0.75 3.71
CA ASN A 208 -23.03 0.36 2.77
C ASN A 208 -22.73 0.77 1.34
N ILE A 209 -22.22 1.99 1.12
CA ILE A 209 -21.85 2.50 -0.21
C ILE A 209 -20.75 1.64 -0.83
N ALA A 210 -19.82 1.12 -0.01
CA ALA A 210 -18.72 0.28 -0.49
C ALA A 210 -19.11 -1.16 -0.90
N ILE A 211 -20.35 -1.61 -0.66
CA ILE A 211 -20.74 -3.00 -0.93
C ILE A 211 -21.12 -3.22 -2.40
N ASN A 212 -22.14 -2.50 -2.89
CA ASN A 212 -22.56 -2.50 -4.28
C ASN A 212 -23.53 -1.33 -4.54
N SER A 213 -23.78 -1.04 -5.81
CA SER A 213 -24.63 0.09 -6.24
C SER A 213 -26.05 0.06 -5.67
N ASP A 214 -26.68 -1.10 -5.53
CA ASP A 214 -28.07 -1.18 -5.08
C ASP A 214 -28.20 -0.89 -3.58
N ILE A 215 -27.26 -1.44 -2.80
CA ILE A 215 -27.16 -1.17 -1.36
C ILE A 215 -26.77 0.29 -1.11
N ALA A 216 -25.82 0.82 -1.88
CA ALA A 216 -25.46 2.23 -1.85
C ALA A 216 -26.67 3.12 -2.11
N TYR A 217 -27.45 2.79 -3.13
CA TYR A 217 -28.63 3.57 -3.50
C TYR A 217 -29.67 3.59 -2.38
N ASN A 218 -29.99 2.42 -1.82
CA ASN A 218 -30.93 2.33 -0.71
C ASN A 218 -30.43 3.08 0.53
N ALA A 219 -29.17 2.89 0.91
CA ALA A 219 -28.61 3.51 2.10
C ALA A 219 -28.60 5.06 1.98
N LEU A 220 -28.14 5.59 0.84
CA LEU A 220 -27.94 7.04 0.68
C LEU A 220 -29.23 7.78 0.26
N TYR A 221 -29.99 7.26 -0.72
CA TYR A 221 -31.12 8.00 -1.30
C TYR A 221 -32.50 7.55 -0.78
N ILE A 222 -32.53 6.61 0.17
CA ILE A 222 -33.77 6.16 0.84
C ILE A 222 -33.62 6.27 2.37
N GLU A 223 -32.70 5.50 2.96
CA GLU A 223 -32.53 5.47 4.43
C GLU A 223 -32.04 6.81 4.98
N PHE A 224 -30.94 7.34 4.43
CA PHE A 224 -30.39 8.62 4.88
C PHE A 224 -31.32 9.80 4.55
N PHE A 225 -31.99 9.75 3.41
CA PHE A 225 -33.01 10.73 3.06
C PHE A 225 -34.13 10.78 4.11
N ASN A 226 -34.63 9.63 4.58
CA ASN A 226 -35.63 9.57 5.64
C ASN A 226 -35.07 10.07 6.98
N TYR A 227 -33.82 9.74 7.29
CA TYR A 227 -33.15 10.25 8.48
C TYR A 227 -33.04 11.79 8.48
N LEU A 228 -32.62 12.40 7.37
CA LEU A 228 -32.58 13.85 7.21
C LEU A 228 -33.95 14.51 7.34
N LYS A 229 -35.01 13.83 6.88
CA LYS A 229 -36.40 14.28 7.03
C LYS A 229 -36.82 14.34 8.51
N GLU A 230 -36.40 13.38 9.33
CA GLU A 230 -36.68 13.37 10.76
C GLU A 230 -35.96 14.51 11.51
N LEU A 231 -34.79 14.93 11.00
CA LEU A 231 -34.00 16.05 11.55
C LEU A 231 -34.46 17.45 11.05
N ASN A 232 -35.52 17.54 10.25
CA ASN A 232 -36.04 18.80 9.67
C ASN A 232 -35.02 19.61 8.83
N LEU A 233 -34.04 18.95 8.22
CA LEU A 233 -33.04 19.59 7.37
C LEU A 233 -33.53 19.75 5.92
N LEU A 234 -34.45 20.70 5.70
CA LEU A 234 -35.17 20.84 4.42
C LEU A 234 -34.26 21.17 3.22
N GLU A 235 -33.26 22.04 3.40
CA GLU A 235 -32.34 22.44 2.33
C GLU A 235 -31.44 21.27 1.88
N ILE A 236 -30.89 20.53 2.84
CA ILE A 236 -30.03 19.37 2.57
C ILE A 236 -30.84 18.23 1.92
N LYS A 237 -32.11 18.11 2.30
CA LYS A 237 -33.04 17.17 1.68
C LYS A 237 -33.27 17.48 0.20
N GLU A 238 -33.54 18.74 -0.15
CA GLU A 238 -33.72 19.16 -1.55
C GLU A 238 -32.45 18.92 -2.37
N LEU A 239 -31.28 19.16 -1.78
CA LEU A 239 -29.99 18.85 -2.39
C LEU A 239 -29.86 17.35 -2.71
N LEU A 240 -30.18 16.46 -1.76
CA LEU A 240 -30.12 15.01 -1.96
C LEU A 240 -31.16 14.52 -3.00
N GLU A 241 -32.34 15.13 -3.09
CA GLU A 241 -33.32 14.85 -4.16
C GLU A 241 -32.76 15.18 -5.55
N ASN A 242 -32.08 16.32 -5.69
CA ASN A 242 -31.41 16.68 -6.95
C ASN A 242 -30.32 15.67 -7.32
N TYR A 243 -29.50 15.27 -6.35
CA TYR A 243 -28.47 14.24 -6.56
C TYR A 243 -29.07 12.89 -6.93
N LYS A 244 -30.23 12.52 -6.40
CA LYS A 244 -30.95 11.29 -6.78
C LYS A 244 -31.32 11.29 -8.27
N ILE A 245 -31.83 12.41 -8.78
CA ILE A 245 -32.18 12.57 -10.20
C ILE A 245 -30.93 12.42 -11.08
N GLU A 246 -29.81 13.01 -10.67
CA GLU A 246 -28.54 12.85 -11.37
C GLU A 246 -28.02 11.42 -11.29
N ARG A 247 -28.12 10.78 -10.12
CA ARG A 247 -27.71 9.39 -9.91
C ARG A 247 -28.45 8.41 -10.81
N ASP A 248 -29.75 8.63 -11.04
CA ASP A 248 -30.56 7.82 -11.95
C ASP A 248 -30.11 7.98 -13.42
N LYS A 249 -29.68 9.20 -13.82
CA LYS A 249 -29.04 9.41 -15.13
C LYS A 249 -27.71 8.65 -15.21
N MET A 250 -26.88 8.69 -14.17
CA MET A 250 -25.61 7.94 -14.13
C MET A 250 -25.84 6.42 -14.18
N GLN A 251 -26.92 5.92 -13.56
CA GLN A 251 -27.33 4.52 -13.61
C GLN A 251 -27.64 4.06 -15.05
N SER A 252 -28.02 4.97 -15.95
CA SER A 252 -28.30 4.63 -17.35
C SER A 252 -27.05 4.50 -18.22
N LEU A 253 -25.87 4.90 -17.73
CA LEU A 253 -24.62 4.86 -18.50
C LEU A 253 -24.25 3.43 -18.92
N THR A 254 -23.65 3.33 -20.11
CA THR A 254 -23.03 2.09 -20.55
C THR A 254 -21.66 1.92 -19.88
N GLU A 255 -21.18 0.69 -19.80
CA GLU A 255 -19.84 0.37 -19.30
C GLU A 255 -18.72 1.13 -20.06
N LYS A 256 -18.94 1.36 -21.36
CA LYS A 256 -17.99 2.11 -22.21
C LYS A 256 -17.96 3.59 -21.85
N ASP A 257 -19.12 4.19 -21.57
CA ASP A 257 -19.21 5.62 -21.27
C ASP A 257 -18.68 5.90 -19.87
N ALA A 258 -19.05 5.08 -18.87
CA ALA A 258 -18.50 5.17 -17.52
C ALA A 258 -16.97 5.05 -17.52
N ARG A 259 -16.42 4.13 -18.32
CA ARG A 259 -14.97 3.96 -18.47
C ARG A 259 -14.29 5.21 -19.02
N LYS A 260 -14.86 5.86 -20.03
CA LYS A 260 -14.30 7.11 -20.58
C LYS A 260 -14.27 8.23 -19.55
N LEU A 261 -15.36 8.36 -18.79
CA LEU A 261 -15.45 9.36 -17.73
C LEU A 261 -14.42 9.09 -16.63
N LEU A 262 -14.28 7.83 -16.17
CA LEU A 262 -13.26 7.47 -15.18
C LEU A 262 -11.83 7.76 -15.65
N VAL A 263 -11.51 7.42 -16.90
CA VAL A 263 -10.18 7.67 -17.49
C VAL A 263 -9.90 9.16 -17.54
N ARG A 264 -10.87 9.96 -17.96
CA ARG A 264 -10.73 11.41 -17.95
C ARG A 264 -10.48 11.93 -16.53
N ASP A 265 -11.34 11.56 -15.58
CA ASP A 265 -11.31 12.11 -14.24
C ASP A 265 -10.01 11.75 -13.50
N ILE A 266 -9.46 10.55 -13.72
CA ILE A 266 -8.18 10.17 -13.15
C ILE A 266 -7.00 10.89 -13.81
N LEU A 267 -7.06 11.17 -15.12
CA LEU A 267 -6.01 11.92 -15.82
C LEU A 267 -5.97 13.38 -15.32
N ILE A 268 -7.14 14.01 -15.17
CA ILE A 268 -7.24 15.36 -14.60
C ILE A 268 -6.69 15.39 -13.17
N SER A 269 -7.01 14.36 -12.37
CA SER A 269 -6.50 14.24 -10.98
C SER A 269 -4.98 14.08 -10.89
N VAL A 270 -4.29 13.74 -11.99
CA VAL A 270 -2.82 13.71 -12.04
C VAL A 270 -2.24 14.87 -12.88
N GLY A 271 -3.04 15.89 -13.20
CA GLY A 271 -2.60 17.08 -13.93
C GLY A 271 -2.42 16.87 -15.44
N LEU A 272 -3.12 15.91 -16.04
CA LEU A 272 -3.14 15.67 -17.49
C LEU A 272 -4.55 15.98 -18.05
N ASP A 273 -4.63 16.83 -19.07
CA ASP A 273 -5.89 17.21 -19.71
C ASP A 273 -6.35 16.20 -20.78
N GLU A 274 -7.57 16.35 -21.29
CA GLU A 274 -8.15 15.41 -22.26
C GLU A 274 -7.37 15.29 -23.58
N SER A 275 -6.55 16.27 -23.97
CA SER A 275 -5.77 16.23 -25.21
C SER A 275 -4.79 15.05 -25.26
N VAL A 276 -4.44 14.47 -24.11
CA VAL A 276 -3.50 13.35 -24.01
C VAL A 276 -4.11 12.02 -24.44
N LEU A 277 -5.44 11.88 -24.46
CA LEU A 277 -6.12 10.58 -24.59
C LEU A 277 -5.74 9.78 -25.84
N ARG A 278 -5.54 10.49 -26.96
CA ARG A 278 -5.23 9.89 -28.27
C ARG A 278 -3.73 9.78 -28.55
N ARG A 279 -2.90 10.35 -27.69
CA ARG A 279 -1.43 10.33 -27.79
C ARG A 279 -0.87 9.00 -27.30
N TYR A 280 0.39 8.73 -27.63
CA TYR A 280 1.09 7.50 -27.25
C TYR A 280 2.08 7.75 -26.12
N PRO A 281 2.33 6.78 -25.21
CA PRO A 281 3.23 6.96 -24.07
C PRO A 281 4.63 7.51 -24.42
N LEU A 282 5.18 7.12 -25.56
CA LEU A 282 6.51 7.57 -26.02
C LEU A 282 6.56 9.06 -26.39
N GLU A 283 5.41 9.73 -26.53
CA GLU A 283 5.31 11.17 -26.83
C GLU A 283 5.37 12.06 -25.58
N PHE A 284 5.58 11.46 -24.40
CA PHE A 284 5.55 12.13 -23.10
C PHE A 284 6.92 12.10 -22.40
N SER A 285 7.17 13.10 -21.56
CA SER A 285 8.32 13.09 -20.64
C SER A 285 8.22 11.97 -19.60
N GLY A 286 9.34 11.58 -18.98
CA GLY A 286 9.34 10.53 -17.93
C GLY A 286 8.38 10.83 -16.78
N GLY A 287 8.27 12.08 -16.34
CA GLY A 287 7.31 12.50 -15.32
C GLY A 287 5.84 12.37 -15.77
N GLN A 288 5.54 12.66 -17.04
CA GLN A 288 4.20 12.46 -17.59
C GLN A 288 3.87 10.97 -17.78
N GLN A 289 4.85 10.16 -18.20
CA GLN A 289 4.70 8.70 -18.24
C GLN A 289 4.44 8.12 -16.85
N GLN A 290 5.12 8.63 -15.82
CA GLN A 290 4.85 8.27 -14.43
C GLN A 290 3.40 8.58 -14.03
N ARG A 291 2.91 9.79 -14.36
CA ARG A 291 1.50 10.19 -14.11
C ARG A 291 0.52 9.25 -14.81
N ILE A 292 0.77 8.87 -16.07
CA ILE A 292 -0.04 7.88 -16.80
C ILE A 292 -0.01 6.52 -16.10
N GLY A 293 1.16 6.08 -15.63
CA GLY A 293 1.32 4.85 -14.85
C GLY A 293 0.54 4.87 -13.53
N ILE A 294 0.58 5.98 -12.80
CA ILE A 294 -0.23 6.20 -11.59
C ILE A 294 -1.72 6.12 -11.94
N SER A 295 -2.17 6.82 -12.99
CA SER A 295 -3.57 6.77 -13.43
C SER A 295 -4.03 5.36 -13.75
N ARG A 296 -3.23 4.58 -14.49
CA ARG A 296 -3.53 3.18 -14.83
C ARG A 296 -3.72 2.30 -13.59
N ALA A 297 -2.88 2.48 -12.57
CA ALA A 297 -2.99 1.71 -11.34
C ALA A 297 -4.19 2.14 -10.48
N VAL A 298 -4.45 3.44 -10.37
CA VAL A 298 -5.43 3.99 -9.43
C VAL A 298 -6.86 4.03 -9.98
N VAL A 299 -7.05 3.98 -11.30
CA VAL A 299 -8.38 4.01 -11.91
C VAL A 299 -9.28 2.84 -11.46
N LEU A 300 -8.68 1.71 -11.07
CA LEU A 300 -9.39 0.54 -10.55
C LEU A 300 -9.85 0.68 -9.09
N ARG A 301 -9.51 1.78 -8.41
CA ARG A 301 -9.76 1.99 -6.97
C ARG A 301 -9.25 0.82 -6.11
N PRO A 302 -7.94 0.50 -6.20
CA PRO A 302 -7.38 -0.56 -5.37
C PRO A 302 -7.45 -0.19 -3.89
N GLN A 303 -7.52 -1.19 -3.02
CA GLN A 303 -7.42 -0.98 -1.57
C GLN A 303 -5.96 -0.90 -1.12
N LEU A 304 -5.04 -1.57 -1.84
CA LEU A 304 -3.60 -1.46 -1.64
C LEU A 304 -2.90 -1.09 -2.95
N LEU A 305 -2.12 -0.02 -2.92
CA LEU A 305 -1.22 0.37 -3.99
C LEU A 305 0.23 0.11 -3.58
N VAL A 306 0.94 -0.72 -4.34
CA VAL A 306 2.39 -0.91 -4.19
C VAL A 306 3.11 0.02 -5.14
N ALA A 307 3.80 1.02 -4.62
CA ALA A 307 4.59 1.96 -5.43
C ALA A 307 6.07 1.60 -5.34
N ASP A 308 6.60 0.91 -6.34
CA ASP A 308 7.98 0.42 -6.38
C ASP A 308 8.91 1.47 -6.99
N GLU A 309 9.56 2.27 -6.14
CA GLU A 309 10.42 3.39 -6.53
C GLU A 309 9.78 4.33 -7.58
N PRO A 310 8.57 4.86 -7.33
CA PRO A 310 7.78 5.60 -8.32
C PRO A 310 8.36 6.98 -8.71
N ILE A 311 9.51 7.35 -8.15
CA ILE A 311 10.14 8.67 -8.30
C ILE A 311 11.64 8.59 -8.62
N SER A 312 12.26 7.40 -8.60
CA SER A 312 13.73 7.29 -8.62
C SER A 312 14.36 7.73 -9.93
N ALA A 313 13.64 7.64 -11.04
CA ALA A 313 14.11 8.04 -12.37
C ALA A 313 13.76 9.50 -12.75
N LEU A 314 13.26 10.30 -11.81
CA LEU A 314 12.73 11.65 -12.07
C LEU A 314 13.60 12.74 -11.45
N ASP A 315 13.61 13.92 -12.07
CA ASP A 315 14.24 15.12 -11.53
C ASP A 315 13.57 15.57 -10.22
N VAL A 316 14.34 16.17 -9.29
CA VAL A 316 13.87 16.55 -7.94
C VAL A 316 12.57 17.38 -7.95
N SER A 317 12.42 18.32 -8.88
CA SER A 317 11.19 19.12 -9.00
C SER A 317 9.98 18.28 -9.41
N ILE A 318 10.18 17.27 -10.26
CA ILE A 318 9.12 16.35 -10.69
C ILE A 318 8.80 15.35 -9.58
N GLN A 319 9.80 14.89 -8.81
CA GLN A 319 9.58 14.03 -7.65
C GLN A 319 8.61 14.67 -6.65
N ALA A 320 8.82 15.96 -6.31
CA ALA A 320 7.93 16.69 -5.42
C ALA A 320 6.49 16.77 -5.95
N GLN A 321 6.32 17.00 -7.26
CA GLN A 321 4.99 17.01 -7.86
C GLN A 321 4.31 15.64 -7.80
N VAL A 322 5.05 14.55 -8.01
CA VAL A 322 4.52 13.18 -7.93
C VAL A 322 4.15 12.83 -6.48
N VAL A 323 4.92 13.27 -5.49
CA VAL A 323 4.57 13.11 -4.07
C VAL A 323 3.25 13.79 -3.74
N ASN A 324 3.05 15.04 -4.21
CA ASN A 324 1.79 15.75 -4.01
C ASN A 324 0.61 14.99 -4.63
N ILE A 325 0.77 14.43 -5.83
CA ILE A 325 -0.27 13.58 -6.45
C ILE A 325 -0.61 12.40 -5.55
N PHE A 326 0.38 11.71 -4.98
CA PHE A 326 0.08 10.60 -4.09
C PHE A 326 -0.68 11.05 -2.83
N ASN A 327 -0.33 12.19 -2.23
CA ASN A 327 -1.05 12.76 -1.10
C ASN A 327 -2.50 13.10 -1.47
N GLU A 328 -2.72 13.77 -2.60
CA GLU A 328 -4.07 14.07 -3.12
C GLU A 328 -4.87 12.80 -3.39
N LEU A 329 -4.25 11.76 -3.95
CA LEU A 329 -4.92 10.47 -4.22
C LEU A 329 -5.19 9.66 -2.95
N LYS A 330 -4.30 9.75 -1.94
CA LYS A 330 -4.49 9.16 -0.61
C LYS A 330 -5.74 9.72 0.03
N GLU A 331 -5.85 11.05 0.11
CA GLU A 331 -7.00 11.74 0.70
C GLU A 331 -8.27 11.46 -0.10
N LYS A 332 -8.22 11.63 -1.43
CA LYS A 332 -9.40 11.50 -2.30
C LYS A 332 -9.98 10.09 -2.35
N PHE A 333 -9.16 9.05 -2.24
CA PHE A 333 -9.59 7.66 -2.42
C PHE A 333 -9.41 6.77 -1.19
N ASN A 334 -9.03 7.35 -0.04
CA ASN A 334 -8.65 6.62 1.17
C ASN A 334 -7.68 5.47 0.87
N LEU A 335 -6.66 5.77 0.07
CA LEU A 335 -5.78 4.77 -0.53
C LEU A 335 -4.73 4.31 0.48
N THR A 336 -4.57 2.99 0.63
CA THR A 336 -3.44 2.44 1.40
C THR A 336 -2.26 2.23 0.45
N ILE A 337 -1.07 2.72 0.82
CA ILE A 337 0.10 2.70 -0.05
C ILE A 337 1.28 2.01 0.65
N LEU A 338 1.87 1.01 0.00
CA LEU A 338 3.23 0.56 0.31
C LEU A 338 4.19 1.32 -0.60
N PHE A 339 4.86 2.34 -0.06
CA PHE A 339 5.76 3.20 -0.80
C PHE A 339 7.21 2.72 -0.66
N ILE A 340 7.77 2.16 -1.73
CA ILE A 340 9.14 1.63 -1.72
C ILE A 340 10.08 2.69 -2.26
N ALA A 341 11.14 3.01 -1.52
CA ALA A 341 12.16 3.95 -1.95
C ALA A 341 13.54 3.58 -1.40
N HIS A 342 14.58 4.20 -1.95
CA HIS A 342 15.93 4.11 -1.41
C HIS A 342 16.33 5.31 -0.55
N ASP A 343 15.66 6.45 -0.70
CA ASP A 343 15.93 7.70 0.03
C ASP A 343 14.88 7.93 1.13
N LEU A 344 15.33 8.06 2.38
CA LEU A 344 14.46 8.32 3.54
C LEU A 344 13.77 9.69 3.48
N ARG A 345 14.37 10.71 2.87
CA ARG A 345 13.76 12.06 2.83
C ARG A 345 12.53 12.13 1.96
N MET A 346 12.54 11.43 0.83
CA MET A 346 11.36 11.38 -0.02
C MET A 346 10.21 10.64 0.64
N VAL A 347 10.53 9.66 1.49
CA VAL A 347 9.56 8.88 2.25
C VAL A 347 8.99 9.67 3.41
N GLU A 348 9.77 10.57 4.02
CA GLU A 348 9.32 11.48 5.08
C GLU A 348 8.09 12.31 4.67
N TYR A 349 8.06 12.85 3.45
CA TYR A 349 6.99 13.73 2.98
C TYR A 349 5.64 13.05 2.68
N ILE A 350 5.61 11.72 2.65
CA ILE A 350 4.45 10.96 2.17
C ILE A 350 3.99 9.87 3.16
N SER A 351 4.90 9.35 3.98
CA SER A 351 4.63 8.16 4.79
C SER A 351 4.15 8.51 6.19
N ASP A 352 3.20 7.74 6.70
CA ASP A 352 2.78 7.80 8.09
C ASP A 352 3.73 6.98 8.97
N ARG A 353 4.20 5.85 8.43
CA ARG A 353 5.14 4.93 9.07
C ARG A 353 6.27 4.55 8.13
N ILE A 354 7.44 4.26 8.69
CA ILE A 354 8.62 3.80 7.96
C ILE A 354 9.07 2.45 8.51
N ALA A 355 9.37 1.53 7.59
CA ALA A 355 10.04 0.26 7.83
C ALA A 355 11.37 0.26 7.07
N VAL A 356 12.47 0.12 7.80
CA VAL A 356 13.84 0.10 7.26
C VAL A 356 14.30 -1.33 7.06
N MET A 357 14.86 -1.60 5.88
CA MET A 357 15.23 -2.94 5.43
C MET A 357 16.68 -3.00 4.90
N ASN A 358 17.42 -4.01 5.34
CA ASN A 358 18.76 -4.34 4.83
C ASN A 358 18.89 -5.84 4.60
N LYS A 359 19.51 -6.24 3.47
CA LYS A 359 19.83 -7.64 3.12
C LYS A 359 18.72 -8.65 3.44
N GLY A 360 17.48 -8.33 3.07
CA GLY A 360 16.34 -9.23 3.23
C GLY A 360 15.68 -9.22 4.60
N ARG A 361 16.08 -8.34 5.53
CA ARG A 361 15.52 -8.26 6.88
C ARG A 361 15.07 -6.84 7.22
N LEU A 362 13.95 -6.74 7.96
CA LEU A 362 13.58 -5.49 8.62
C LEU A 362 14.51 -5.26 9.81
N LEU A 363 14.89 -4.01 10.02
CA LEU A 363 15.81 -3.58 11.07
C LEU A 363 15.18 -2.59 12.04
N GLU A 364 14.28 -1.75 11.54
CA GLU A 364 13.67 -0.68 12.33
C GLU A 364 12.30 -0.35 11.75
N VAL A 365 11.29 -0.18 12.60
CA VAL A 365 9.92 0.14 12.18
C VAL A 365 9.32 1.14 13.15
N GLY A 366 8.70 2.20 12.65
CA GLY A 366 7.98 3.13 13.49
C GLY A 366 7.27 4.25 12.75
N LYS A 367 6.68 5.19 13.51
CA LYS A 367 6.15 6.45 12.95
C LYS A 367 7.26 7.21 12.22
N THR A 368 6.90 7.86 11.12
CA THR A 368 7.86 8.60 10.28
C THR A 368 8.68 9.59 11.10
N GLU A 369 8.04 10.43 11.93
CA GLU A 369 8.72 11.42 12.76
C GLU A 369 9.75 10.78 13.71
N GLU A 370 9.42 9.64 14.31
CA GLU A 370 10.32 8.91 15.22
C GLU A 370 11.52 8.32 14.49
N ILE A 371 11.31 7.74 13.30
CA ILE A 371 12.41 7.20 12.50
C ILE A 371 13.33 8.33 12.00
N MET A 372 12.77 9.46 11.60
CA MET A 372 13.56 10.58 11.08
C MET A 372 14.36 11.29 12.17
N ASN A 373 13.80 11.47 13.37
CA ASN A 373 14.42 12.26 14.43
C ASN A 373 15.14 11.42 15.50
N HIS A 374 14.69 10.19 15.75
CA HIS A 374 15.15 9.35 16.86
C HIS A 374 15.61 7.95 16.42
N SER A 375 15.98 7.76 15.15
CA SER A 375 16.52 6.48 14.69
C SER A 375 17.70 6.00 15.52
N LEU A 376 17.70 4.70 15.81
CA LEU A 376 18.75 4.06 16.61
C LEU A 376 19.55 3.05 15.81
N HIS A 377 18.97 2.35 14.83
CA HIS A 377 19.72 1.32 14.14
C HIS A 377 20.87 1.97 13.32
N PRO A 378 22.12 1.47 13.43
CA PRO A 378 23.27 2.06 12.74
C PRO A 378 23.07 2.21 11.23
N TYR A 379 22.44 1.21 10.59
CA TYR A 379 22.04 1.28 9.19
C TYR A 379 21.08 2.43 8.87
N THR A 380 20.05 2.66 9.68
CA THR A 380 19.11 3.78 9.47
C THR A 380 19.85 5.11 9.54
N LYS A 381 20.80 5.25 10.47
CA LYS A 381 21.69 6.43 10.54
C LYS A 381 22.53 6.58 9.29
N SER A 382 23.12 5.50 8.77
CA SER A 382 23.89 5.55 7.53
C SER A 382 23.05 6.03 6.33
N LEU A 383 21.77 5.65 6.28
CA LEU A 383 20.86 6.10 5.24
C LEU A 383 20.55 7.60 5.37
N LEU A 384 20.34 8.11 6.59
CA LEU A 384 20.07 9.53 6.83
C LEU A 384 21.32 10.40 6.53
N ASP A 385 22.50 9.93 6.91
CA ASP A 385 23.78 10.61 6.68
C ASP A 385 24.19 10.64 5.20
N ALA A 386 23.78 9.64 4.43
CA ALA A 386 24.08 9.57 2.99
C ALA A 386 23.37 10.66 2.17
N VAL A 387 22.33 11.31 2.72
CA VAL A 387 21.58 12.34 2.01
C VAL A 387 22.16 13.73 2.30
N PRO A 388 22.54 14.54 1.28
CA PRO A 388 23.18 15.85 1.50
C PRO A 388 22.23 16.84 2.20
N SER A 389 22.52 17.32 3.42
CA SER A 389 21.70 18.35 4.10
C SER A 389 22.29 19.76 3.94
N ILE A 390 21.42 20.76 3.69
CA ILE A 390 21.83 22.18 3.64
C ILE A 390 22.36 22.65 5.02
N LYS A 391 21.87 22.04 6.10
CA LYS A 391 22.30 22.29 7.49
C LYS A 391 23.51 21.45 7.94
N GLY A 392 24.06 20.59 7.07
CA GLY A 392 25.20 19.74 7.40
C GLY A 392 26.45 20.58 7.67
N LYS A 393 27.10 20.37 8.82
CA LYS A 393 28.40 20.98 9.11
C LYS A 393 29.36 20.66 7.94
N LYS A 394 29.88 21.68 7.27
CA LYS A 394 30.98 21.57 6.31
C LYS A 394 32.13 20.79 6.98
N GLY A 395 32.37 19.54 6.59
CA GLY A 395 33.49 18.79 7.18
C GLY A 395 33.60 17.28 6.91
N SER A 396 32.54 16.56 6.55
CA SER A 396 32.71 15.15 6.13
C SER A 396 31.82 14.82 4.95
N LEU A 397 32.43 14.56 3.80
CA LEU A 397 31.77 13.95 2.63
C LEU A 397 31.60 12.43 2.80
N ILE A 398 32.00 11.88 3.95
CA ILE A 398 31.87 10.47 4.29
C ILE A 398 30.92 10.38 5.49
N GLY A 399 29.64 10.15 5.22
CA GLY A 399 28.66 9.80 6.25
C GLY A 399 29.04 8.49 6.95
N TYR A 400 28.38 8.16 8.06
CA TYR A 400 28.57 6.87 8.72
C TYR A 400 28.29 5.72 7.73
N VAL A 401 29.24 4.80 7.55
CA VAL A 401 29.08 3.62 6.67
C VAL A 401 28.77 2.41 7.53
N TYR A 402 27.58 1.85 7.35
CA TYR A 402 27.14 0.67 8.08
C TYR A 402 27.81 -0.62 7.56
N ASP A 403 28.30 -1.44 8.49
CA ASP A 403 28.81 -2.79 8.20
C ASP A 403 28.05 -3.84 9.02
N VAL A 404 27.37 -4.74 8.32
CA VAL A 404 26.61 -5.86 8.91
C VAL A 404 27.47 -6.74 9.83
N ARG A 405 28.80 -6.76 9.65
CA ARG A 405 29.74 -7.53 10.48
C ARG A 405 29.93 -6.96 11.88
N MET A 406 29.41 -5.77 12.18
CA MET A 406 29.42 -5.22 13.55
C MET A 406 28.61 -6.09 14.53
N HIS A 407 27.62 -6.82 14.01
CA HIS A 407 26.76 -7.67 14.81
C HIS A 407 27.39 -9.04 15.07
N ASN A 408 27.61 -9.36 16.34
CA ASN A 408 28.14 -10.66 16.79
C ASN A 408 27.01 -11.62 17.19
N TYR A 409 26.07 -11.86 16.27
CA TYR A 409 24.94 -12.76 16.52
C TYR A 409 25.39 -14.23 16.53
N THR A 410 25.07 -14.95 17.61
CA THR A 410 25.35 -16.38 17.81
C THR A 410 24.06 -17.13 18.13
N SER A 411 24.08 -18.46 18.20
CA SER A 411 22.90 -19.25 18.61
C SER A 411 22.25 -18.75 19.90
N ASP A 412 23.08 -18.32 20.85
CA ASP A 412 22.67 -17.88 22.18
C ASP A 412 22.44 -16.37 22.26
N ASN A 413 23.08 -15.60 21.38
CA ASN A 413 22.93 -14.15 21.25
C ASN A 413 22.24 -13.79 19.93
N GLN A 414 20.90 -13.83 19.92
CA GLN A 414 20.11 -13.45 18.74
C GLN A 414 19.41 -12.11 18.98
N PRO A 415 19.22 -11.29 17.93
CA PRO A 415 18.50 -10.05 18.07
C PRO A 415 17.02 -10.30 18.36
N GLU A 416 16.39 -9.31 18.99
CA GLU A 416 14.97 -9.26 19.25
C GLU A 416 14.41 -7.88 18.91
N TRP A 417 13.10 -7.80 18.74
CA TRP A 417 12.43 -6.52 18.55
C TRP A 417 12.28 -5.84 19.89
N ILE A 418 12.97 -4.71 20.06
CA ILE A 418 12.98 -3.94 21.30
C ILE A 418 12.20 -2.66 21.05
N LYS A 419 11.17 -2.44 21.88
CA LYS A 419 10.38 -1.20 21.90
C LYS A 419 11.24 -0.07 22.44
N ILE A 420 11.38 1.00 21.67
CA ILE A 420 12.10 2.22 22.05
C ILE A 420 11.14 3.22 22.68
N ASN A 421 9.98 3.43 22.05
CA ASN A 421 8.84 4.21 22.51
C ASN A 421 7.54 3.62 21.94
N ASP A 422 6.40 4.30 22.10
CA ASP A 422 5.07 3.75 21.82
C ASP A 422 4.87 3.21 20.39
N ASP A 423 5.55 3.79 19.41
CA ASP A 423 5.43 3.42 18.00
C ASP A 423 6.79 3.28 17.30
N HIS A 424 7.83 2.85 18.02
CA HIS A 424 9.18 2.69 17.45
C HIS A 424 9.86 1.43 17.98
N TYR A 425 10.21 0.55 17.05
CA TYR A 425 10.80 -0.75 17.31
C TYR A 425 12.10 -0.92 16.53
N VAL A 426 13.12 -1.45 17.19
CA VAL A 426 14.44 -1.70 16.60
C VAL A 426 14.81 -3.16 16.79
N LEU A 427 15.36 -3.78 15.76
CA LEU A 427 15.90 -5.13 15.82
C LEU A 427 17.35 -5.07 16.28
N GLY A 428 17.64 -5.68 17.43
CA GLY A 428 18.99 -5.75 17.98
C GLY A 428 19.03 -6.55 19.28
N THR A 429 20.21 -6.73 19.84
CA THR A 429 20.35 -7.26 21.21
C THR A 429 20.14 -6.15 22.23
N GLN A 430 19.75 -6.49 23.46
CA GLN A 430 19.58 -5.50 24.52
C GLN A 430 20.85 -4.68 24.79
N GLN A 431 22.03 -5.31 24.64
CA GLN A 431 23.32 -4.66 24.77
C GLN A 431 23.54 -3.64 23.65
N GLU A 432 23.35 -4.03 22.39
CA GLU A 432 23.49 -3.15 21.23
C GLU A 432 22.57 -1.92 21.32
N ILE A 433 21.28 -2.12 21.66
CA ILE A 433 20.35 -1.00 21.81
C ILE A 433 20.82 -0.02 22.90
N ASN A 434 21.33 -0.52 24.03
CA ASN A 434 21.86 0.32 25.10
C ASN A 434 23.11 1.09 24.64
N ASP A 435 23.99 0.47 23.86
CA ASP A 435 25.18 1.11 23.30
C ASP A 435 24.79 2.19 22.27
N TRP A 436 23.86 1.90 21.37
CA TRP A 436 23.37 2.84 20.35
C TRP A 436 22.66 4.05 20.95
N LYS A 437 21.88 3.87 22.03
CA LYS A 437 21.28 4.96 22.81
C LYS A 437 22.32 5.90 23.43
N ASN A 438 23.51 5.37 23.75
CA ASN A 438 24.62 6.13 24.31
C ASN A 438 25.59 6.66 23.24
N GLY A 439 25.25 6.55 21.95
CA GLY A 439 26.09 7.05 20.86
C GLY A 439 27.26 6.13 20.49
N LYS A 440 27.31 4.89 20.99
CA LYS A 440 28.38 3.92 20.70
C LYS A 440 27.96 3.02 19.55
N TYR A 441 28.56 3.22 18.38
CA TYR A 441 28.25 2.54 17.11
C TYR A 441 29.42 1.71 16.61
#